data_AF-A0A379WLD2-F1
#
_entry.id   AF-A0A379WLD2-F1
#
_cell.length_a   1.000
_cell.length_b   1.000
_cell.length_c   1.000
_cell.angle_alpha   90.00
_cell.angle_beta   90.00
_cell.angle_gamma   90.00
#
_symmetry.space_group_name_H-M   'P 1'
#
loop_
_entity.id
_entity.type
_entity.pdbx_description
1 polymer ?
#
loop_
_entity_poly.entity_id
_entity_poly.type
_entity_poly.pdbx_seq_one_letter_code
_entity_poly.pdbx_strand_id
1 'polypeptide(L)'
;MLSHTSLEEILAFVNAVPFDAIRFILDAARLNGALSQEGLRGSWGLHIGSTLAKQCDRGLLAKDLSTAILIRTSAASDARMAAPRCPR
;
A
#
# COMPACT_ATOMS: atom_id res chain seq x y z
N MET A 1 19.30 -12.34 -3.36
CA MET A 1 20.36 -11.85 -2.47
C MET A 1 19.73 -11.17 -1.23
N LEU A 2 18.91 -11.91 -0.47
CA LEU A 2 18.33 -11.56 0.83
C LEU A 2 18.00 -12.85 1.64
N SER A 3 18.53 -14.01 1.22
CA SER A 3 18.11 -15.33 1.74
C SER A 3 18.71 -15.69 3.10
N HIS A 4 19.56 -14.83 3.67
CA HIS A 4 20.18 -15.00 4.98
C HIS A 4 20.33 -13.65 5.68
N THR A 5 19.25 -13.15 6.26
CA THR A 5 19.29 -12.03 7.21
C THR A 5 18.61 -12.47 8.49
N SER A 6 19.31 -12.39 9.62
CA SER A 6 18.77 -12.79 10.91
C SER A 6 17.90 -11.69 11.54
N LEU A 7 17.01 -12.05 12.47
CA LEU A 7 16.23 -11.06 13.22
C LEU A 7 17.14 -10.12 14.02
N GLU A 8 18.24 -10.64 14.55
CA GLU A 8 19.24 -9.86 15.29
C GLU A 8 19.85 -8.77 14.40
N GLU A 9 20.22 -9.10 13.15
CA GLU A 9 20.75 -8.14 12.19
C GLU A 9 19.73 -7.05 11.83
N ILE A 10 18.46 -7.42 11.66
CA ILE A 10 17.38 -6.46 11.40
C ILE A 10 17.22 -5.51 12.59
N LEU A 11 17.19 -6.04 13.82
CA LEU A 11 17.06 -5.23 15.02
C LEU A 11 18.28 -4.31 15.22
N ALA A 12 19.49 -4.81 14.99
CA ALA A 12 20.70 -4.01 15.05
C ALA A 12 20.64 -2.85 14.05
N PHE A 13 20.23 -3.12 12.80
CA PHE A 13 20.08 -2.09 11.78
C PHE A 13 19.04 -1.04 12.17
N VAL A 14 17.82 -1.45 12.54
CA VAL A 14 16.71 -0.53 12.86
C VAL A 14 17.06 0.37 14.04
N ASN A 15 17.82 -0.12 15.02
CA ASN A 15 18.25 0.67 16.18
C ASN A 15 19.45 1.59 15.90
N ALA A 16 20.25 1.31 14.86
CA ALA A 16 21.46 2.08 14.55
C ALA A 16 21.28 3.07 13.40
N VAL A 17 20.35 2.81 12.47
CA VAL A 17 20.17 3.65 11.28
C VAL A 17 19.65 5.05 11.68
N PRO A 18 20.28 6.14 11.20
CA PRO A 18 19.75 7.49 11.42
C PRO A 18 18.35 7.63 10.82
N PHE A 19 17.43 8.24 11.57
CA PHE A 19 16.04 8.39 11.14
C PHE A 19 15.91 9.04 9.75
N ASP A 20 16.69 10.10 9.49
CA ASP A 20 16.64 10.80 8.20
C ASP A 20 17.00 9.89 7.00
N ALA A 21 17.80 8.85 7.20
CA ALA A 21 18.13 7.88 6.15
C ALA A 21 16.95 6.97 5.78
N ILE A 22 15.98 6.80 6.69
CA ILE A 22 14.77 5.97 6.49
C ILE A 22 13.47 6.79 6.47
N ARG A 23 13.55 8.12 6.59
CA ARG A 23 12.40 9.02 6.59
C ARG A 23 11.50 8.85 5.37
N PHE A 24 12.09 8.51 4.22
CA PHE A 24 11.37 8.24 2.98
C PHE A 24 10.33 7.11 3.12
N ILE A 25 10.52 6.16 4.04
CA ILE A 25 9.55 5.07 4.29
C ILE A 25 8.24 5.66 4.82
N LEU A 26 8.33 6.64 5.72
CA LEU A 26 7.15 7.33 6.26
C LEU A 26 6.45 8.17 5.18
N ASP A 27 7.22 8.83 4.33
CA ASP A 27 6.66 9.63 3.22
C ASP A 27 6.00 8.73 2.19
N ALA A 28 6.61 7.58 1.86
CA ALA A 28 6.01 6.56 1.01
C ALA A 28 4.73 5.99 1.64
N ALA A 29 4.68 5.76 2.96
CA ALA A 29 3.49 5.30 3.64
C ALA A 29 2.34 6.33 3.54
N ARG A 30 2.62 7.62 3.75
CA ARG A 30 1.65 8.71 3.57
C ARG A 30 1.14 8.79 2.14
N LEU A 31 2.06 8.76 1.17
CA LEU A 31 1.73 8.82 -0.25
C LEU A 31 0.86 7.62 -0.67
N ASN A 32 1.28 6.40 -0.33
CA ASN A 32 0.53 5.18 -0.64
C ASN A 32 -0.86 5.18 0.02
N GLY A 33 -0.96 5.69 1.25
CA GLY A 33 -2.23 5.85 1.95
C GLY A 33 -3.18 6.84 1.26
N ALA A 34 -2.65 7.96 0.76
CA ALA A 34 -3.42 8.94 0.00
C ALA A 34 -3.88 8.36 -1.36
N LEU A 35 -2.96 7.73 -2.11
CA LEU A 35 -3.26 7.07 -3.39
C LEU A 35 -4.31 5.96 -3.22
N SER A 36 -4.21 5.17 -2.15
CA SER A 36 -5.17 4.11 -1.85
C SER A 36 -6.57 4.67 -1.62
N GLN A 37 -6.69 5.77 -0.88
CA GLN A 37 -7.99 6.44 -0.66
C GLN A 37 -8.55 7.03 -1.95
N GLU A 38 -7.70 7.66 -2.76
CA GLU A 38 -8.09 8.21 -4.06
C GLU A 38 -8.58 7.11 -5.01
N GLY A 39 -7.85 6.00 -5.09
CA GLY A 39 -8.20 4.81 -5.87
C GLY A 39 -9.50 4.13 -5.46
N LEU A 40 -9.94 4.30 -4.21
CA LEU A 40 -11.23 3.79 -3.73
C LEU A 40 -12.39 4.76 -3.94
N ARG A 41 -12.12 6.06 -4.01
CA ARG A 41 -13.14 7.10 -4.23
C ARG A 41 -13.48 7.30 -5.71
N GLY A 42 -12.47 7.25 -6.57
CA GLY A 42 -12.61 7.51 -8.00
C GLY A 42 -12.62 6.25 -8.86
N SER A 43 -13.00 6.44 -10.12
CA SER A 43 -12.85 5.43 -11.17
C SER A 43 -11.46 5.57 -11.80
N TRP A 44 -10.44 5.02 -11.13
CA TRP A 44 -9.06 5.01 -11.61
C TRP A 44 -8.65 3.61 -12.08
N GLY A 45 -7.84 3.53 -13.14
CA GLY A 45 -7.19 2.31 -13.60
C GLY A 45 -8.19 1.22 -13.99
N LEU A 46 -7.94 -0.01 -13.53
CA LEU A 46 -8.81 -1.17 -13.76
C LEU A 46 -9.86 -1.36 -12.66
N HIS A 47 -9.93 -0.45 -11.69
CA HIS A 47 -10.90 -0.44 -10.59
C HIS A 47 -10.86 -1.71 -9.72
N ILE A 48 -9.71 -2.39 -9.63
CA ILE A 48 -9.58 -3.68 -8.93
C ILE A 48 -9.84 -3.50 -7.44
N GLY A 49 -9.20 -2.50 -6.81
CA GLY A 49 -9.37 -2.23 -5.39
C GLY A 49 -10.83 -1.90 -5.03
N SER A 50 -11.49 -1.07 -5.84
CA SER A 50 -12.91 -0.71 -5.64
C SER A 50 -13.85 -1.91 -5.86
N THR A 51 -13.53 -2.80 -6.78
CA THR A 51 -14.33 -4.01 -7.07
C THR A 51 -14.25 -4.99 -5.93
N LEU A 52 -13.04 -5.26 -5.42
CA LEU A 52 -12.83 -6.11 -4.25
C LEU A 52 -13.53 -5.55 -3.01
N ALA A 53 -13.49 -4.24 -2.79
CA ALA A 53 -14.22 -3.58 -1.70
C ALA A 53 -15.74 -3.81 -1.82
N LYS A 54 -16.32 -3.62 -3.01
CA LYS A 54 -17.74 -3.90 -3.26
C LYS A 54 -18.10 -5.37 -3.06
N GLN A 55 -17.21 -6.30 -3.42
CA GLN A 55 -17.44 -7.73 -3.18
C GLN A 55 -17.45 -8.05 -1.69
N CYS A 56 -16.62 -7.39 -0.87
CA CYS A 56 -16.68 -7.49 0.58
C CYS A 56 -18.00 -6.94 1.14
N ASP A 57 -18.47 -5.80 0.64
CA ASP A 57 -19.74 -5.20 1.07
C ASP A 57 -20.95 -6.05 0.70
N ARG A 58 -20.86 -6.80 -0.41
CA ARG A 58 -21.85 -7.79 -0.84
C ARG A 58 -21.74 -9.13 -0.10
N GLY A 59 -20.79 -9.29 0.82
CA GLY A 59 -20.56 -10.53 1.56
C GLY A 59 -19.96 -11.67 0.72
N LEU A 60 -19.44 -11.37 -0.48
CA LEU A 60 -18.82 -12.36 -1.38
C LEU A 60 -17.35 -12.62 -1.02
N LEU A 61 -16.70 -11.68 -0.33
CA LEU A 61 -15.34 -11.80 0.18
C LEU A 61 -15.31 -11.46 1.68
N ALA A 62 -14.41 -12.12 2.40
CA ALA A 62 -14.21 -11.87 3.82
C ALA A 62 -13.56 -10.49 4.04
N LYS A 63 -14.01 -9.77 5.09
CA LYS A 63 -13.41 -8.51 5.53
C LYS A 63 -12.24 -8.78 6.49
N ASP A 64 -11.19 -9.41 5.99
CA ASP A 64 -9.99 -9.74 6.76
C ASP A 64 -8.76 -8.89 6.35
N LEU A 65 -7.66 -9.06 7.08
CA LEU A 65 -6.42 -8.33 6.84
C LEU A 65 -5.87 -8.57 5.43
N SER A 66 -5.93 -9.81 4.94
CA SER A 66 -5.40 -10.18 3.61
C SER A 66 -6.16 -9.47 2.50
N THR A 67 -7.49 -9.43 2.61
CA THR A 67 -8.38 -8.77 1.67
C THR A 67 -8.20 -7.26 1.75
N ALA A 68 -8.03 -6.71 2.95
CA ALA A 68 -7.73 -5.29 3.13
C ALA A 68 -6.40 -4.89 2.47
N ILE A 69 -5.34 -5.70 2.59
CA ILE A 69 -4.05 -5.46 1.92
C ILE A 69 -4.24 -5.42 0.41
N LEU A 70 -4.93 -6.41 -0.18
CA LEU A 70 -5.19 -6.46 -1.62
C LEU A 70 -5.97 -5.24 -2.10
N ILE A 71 -7.09 -4.91 -1.44
CA ILE A 71 -7.90 -3.74 -1.75
C ILE A 71 -7.05 -2.46 -1.74
N ARG A 72 -6.28 -2.25 -0.66
CA ARG A 72 -5.54 -1.01 -0.45
C ARG A 72 -4.40 -0.84 -1.46
N THR A 73 -3.66 -1.91 -1.73
CA THR A 73 -2.52 -1.91 -2.66
C THR A 73 -2.95 -1.81 -4.11
N SER A 74 -3.99 -2.54 -4.53
CA SER A 74 -4.54 -2.45 -5.87
C SER A 74 -5.14 -1.06 -6.14
N ALA A 75 -5.89 -0.49 -5.19
CA ALA A 75 -6.43 0.87 -5.32
C ALA A 75 -5.33 1.93 -5.47
N ALA A 76 -4.25 1.84 -4.68
CA ALA A 76 -3.13 2.76 -4.78
C ALA A 76 -2.44 2.67 -6.15
N SER A 77 -2.29 1.46 -6.71
CA SER A 77 -1.73 1.27 -8.04
C SER A 77 -2.63 1.82 -9.14
N ASP A 78 -3.94 1.58 -9.06
CA ASP A 78 -4.94 2.10 -9.99
C ASP A 78 -4.91 3.64 -10.04
N ALA A 79 -4.88 4.30 -8.89
CA ALA A 79 -4.77 5.77 -8.79
C ALA A 79 -3.46 6.29 -9.41
N ARG A 80 -2.33 5.62 -9.12
CA ARG A 80 -1.01 6.02 -9.62
C ARG A 80 -0.89 5.90 -11.14
N MET A 81 -1.47 4.86 -11.73
CA MET A 81 -1.36 4.57 -13.16
C MET A 81 -2.30 5.40 -14.02
N ALA A 82 -3.48 5.74 -13.52
CA ALA A 82 -4.52 6.40 -14.31
C ALA A 82 -4.48 7.92 -14.28
N ALA A 83 -3.74 8.53 -13.35
CA ALA A 83 -3.70 9.98 -13.20
C ALA A 83 -2.33 10.56 -13.64
N PRO A 84 -2.26 11.33 -14.75
CA PRO A 84 -1.07 12.12 -15.08
C PRO A 84 -0.77 13.24 -14.04
N ARG A 85 -1.66 13.42 -13.05
CA ARG A 85 -1.59 14.44 -11.99
C ARG A 85 -1.42 13.85 -10.57
N CYS A 86 -1.22 12.53 -10.44
CA CYS A 86 -0.95 11.91 -9.14
C CYS A 86 0.50 12.22 -8.69
N PRO A 87 0.74 12.45 -7.38
CA PRO A 87 2.10 12.57 -6.87
C PRO A 87 2.86 11.26 -7.11
N ARG A 88 4.10 11.38 -7.61
CA ARG A 88 5.01 10.26 -7.89
C ARG A 88 6.10 10.18 -6.85
#